data_AF-A0A4Q3S9R2-F1
#
_entry.id   AF-A0A4Q3S9R2-F1
#
_cell.length_a   1.000
_cell.length_b   1.000
_cell.length_c   1.000
_cell.angle_alpha   90.00
_cell.angle_beta   90.00
_cell.angle_gamma   90.00
#
_symmetry.space_group_name_H-M   'P 1'
#
loop_
_entity.id
_entity.type
_entity.pdbx_description
1 polymer ?
#
loop_
_entity_poly.entity_id
_entity_poly.type
_entity_poly.pdbx_seq_one_letter_code
_entity_poly.pdbx_strand_id
1 'polypeptide(L)'
;MQRNYQNGYYYSDPVQTVSSCLLLGYKLLDDFEDIFSTYNQNNEEVIWAVQFSKSEKFNTSELTTGGNGLHRYWVGNYNKSARTQEIVPRMYGHSIFYGREYRHHMMTRYFLTMFNQAEDSRTDGTIQTAWLALWNDAIKAEDAFGVPIKNGAPTDTVLYKPLFNVDDAMAAAYKARGIAIDGLNHIYQPDGTPIAAARSWYHTMKKHLDPSRFVPKDEASHKETIILRLGDVYLMAAESALMSGNQVEAALYIDQLRARARKFPAALPVVASEIDINYIMDERARELGGELQRWFDLKRTHTMVDRIKAHNPDSKAIAIEHELRPVPQSELDKVTNRDAFKQNPGYPTK
;
A
#
# COMPACT_ATOMS: atom_id res chain seq x y z
N MET A 1 -19.01 -24.01 7.54
CA MET A 1 -19.86 -24.11 6.33
C MET A 1 -18.92 -24.12 5.14
N GLN A 2 -18.41 -25.29 4.74
CA GLN A 2 -17.62 -25.43 3.51
C GLN A 2 -18.53 -25.10 2.33
N ARG A 3 -18.36 -23.92 1.73
CA ARG A 3 -19.05 -23.57 0.49
C ARG A 3 -18.20 -24.08 -0.66
N ASN A 4 -18.75 -25.04 -1.40
CA ASN A 4 -18.13 -25.67 -2.54
C ASN A 4 -17.71 -24.63 -3.58
N TYR A 5 -16.41 -24.58 -3.90
CA TYR A 5 -15.82 -23.82 -5.00
C TYR A 5 -16.22 -24.35 -6.39
N GLN A 6 -17.19 -25.27 -6.48
CA GLN A 6 -17.48 -26.06 -7.69
C GLN A 6 -18.51 -25.44 -8.65
N ASN A 7 -19.05 -24.25 -8.36
CA ASN A 7 -19.95 -23.59 -9.31
C ASN A 7 -19.21 -22.55 -10.17
N GLY A 8 -18.56 -23.05 -11.24
CA GLY A 8 -18.71 -22.47 -12.57
C GLY A 8 -18.06 -21.12 -12.90
N TYR A 9 -17.06 -20.65 -12.16
CA TYR A 9 -16.14 -19.67 -12.75
C TYR A 9 -15.20 -20.45 -13.67
N TYR A 10 -15.37 -20.26 -14.99
CA TYR A 10 -14.35 -20.67 -15.96
C TYR A 10 -13.08 -19.89 -15.61
N TYR A 11 -12.21 -20.48 -14.79
CA TYR A 11 -10.84 -20.05 -14.72
C TYR A 11 -10.27 -20.27 -16.12
N SER A 12 -10.13 -19.18 -16.88
CA SER A 12 -9.37 -19.21 -18.12
C SER A 12 -8.01 -19.82 -17.82
N ASP A 13 -7.48 -20.59 -18.77
CA ASP A 13 -6.15 -21.17 -18.66
C ASP A 13 -5.15 -20.09 -18.19
N PRO A 14 -4.61 -20.19 -16.95
CA PRO A 14 -3.74 -19.17 -16.39
C PRO A 14 -2.50 -18.93 -17.26
N VAL A 15 -2.06 -19.97 -17.98
CA VAL A 15 -0.97 -19.91 -18.96
C VAL A 15 -1.33 -18.94 -20.08
N GLN A 16 -2.55 -19.02 -20.62
CA GLN A 16 -2.97 -18.11 -21.69
C GLN A 16 -2.96 -16.64 -21.23
N THR A 17 -3.27 -16.35 -19.97
CA THR A 17 -3.40 -14.97 -19.50
C THR A 17 -2.04 -14.29 -19.37
N VAL A 18 -1.08 -14.90 -18.66
CA VAL A 18 0.27 -14.35 -18.53
C VAL A 18 0.97 -14.30 -19.89
N SER A 19 0.92 -15.40 -20.66
CA SER A 19 1.55 -15.46 -21.98
C SER A 19 0.96 -14.43 -22.96
N SER A 20 -0.35 -14.17 -22.91
CA SER A 20 -0.96 -13.12 -23.75
C SER A 20 -0.44 -11.73 -23.38
N CYS A 21 -0.29 -11.41 -22.09
CA CYS A 21 0.30 -10.13 -21.69
C CYS A 21 1.75 -10.00 -22.17
N LEU A 22 2.55 -11.06 -22.04
CA LEU A 22 3.94 -11.06 -22.52
C LEU A 22 4.02 -10.87 -24.05
N LEU A 23 3.13 -11.51 -24.82
CA LEU A 23 3.06 -11.36 -26.28
C LEU A 23 2.64 -9.94 -26.71
N LEU A 24 1.86 -9.25 -25.88
CA LEU A 24 1.50 -7.84 -26.09
C LEU A 24 2.63 -6.87 -25.70
N GLY A 25 3.77 -7.38 -25.22
CA GLY A 25 4.95 -6.58 -24.87
C GLY A 25 5.01 -6.13 -23.41
N TYR A 26 4.07 -6.54 -22.56
CA TYR A 26 4.16 -6.25 -21.13
C TYR A 26 5.22 -7.13 -20.46
N LYS A 27 5.94 -6.60 -19.48
CA LYS A 27 6.95 -7.34 -18.70
C LYS A 27 7.02 -6.84 -17.26
N LEU A 28 7.49 -7.70 -16.35
CA LEU A 28 7.80 -7.28 -14.99
C LEU A 28 9.04 -6.39 -15.06
N LEU A 29 9.03 -5.25 -14.38
CA LEU A 29 10.25 -4.44 -14.25
C LEU A 29 11.25 -5.14 -13.31
N ASP A 30 12.54 -4.94 -13.55
CA ASP A 30 13.61 -5.52 -12.72
C ASP A 30 13.54 -4.99 -11.29
N ASP A 31 13.37 -3.66 -11.14
CA ASP A 31 13.23 -3.00 -9.85
C ASP A 31 11.77 -2.71 -9.51
N PHE A 32 11.33 -3.14 -8.33
CA PHE A 32 9.96 -2.95 -7.86
C PHE A 32 9.59 -1.47 -7.65
N GLU A 33 10.55 -0.62 -7.27
CA GLU A 33 10.30 0.82 -7.06
C GLU A 33 9.94 1.53 -8.37
N ASP A 34 10.50 1.09 -9.49
CA ASP A 34 10.35 1.72 -10.80
C ASP A 34 8.93 1.64 -11.35
N ILE A 35 8.14 0.67 -10.89
CA ILE A 35 6.71 0.54 -11.22
C ILE A 35 5.96 1.82 -10.83
N PHE A 36 6.37 2.43 -9.73
CA PHE A 36 5.69 3.55 -9.10
C PHE A 36 6.43 4.87 -9.29
N SER A 37 7.48 4.92 -10.11
CA SER A 37 8.21 6.17 -10.34
C SER A 37 7.35 7.14 -11.16
N THR A 38 7.25 8.39 -10.71
CA THR A 38 6.57 9.46 -11.47
C THR A 38 7.26 9.78 -12.79
N TYR A 39 8.51 9.34 -12.95
CA TYR A 39 9.32 9.50 -14.16
C TYR A 39 9.27 8.27 -15.08
N ASN A 40 8.60 7.19 -14.64
CA ASN A 40 8.44 5.93 -15.39
C ASN A 40 6.96 5.53 -15.47
N GLN A 41 6.07 6.50 -15.74
CA GLN A 41 4.64 6.25 -15.87
C GLN A 41 4.32 5.57 -17.21
N ASN A 42 3.23 4.78 -17.27
CA ASN A 42 2.89 3.93 -18.42
C ASN A 42 4.04 2.96 -18.81
N ASN A 43 4.79 2.49 -17.82
CA ASN A 43 5.86 1.51 -18.04
C ASN A 43 5.30 0.16 -18.51
N GLU A 44 6.21 -0.72 -18.95
CA GLU A 44 5.87 -2.01 -19.55
C GLU A 44 5.21 -3.00 -18.57
N GLU A 45 5.11 -2.72 -17.27
CA GLU A 45 4.34 -3.55 -16.34
C GLU A 45 2.88 -3.10 -16.19
N VAL A 46 2.59 -1.83 -16.47
CA VAL A 46 1.27 -1.23 -16.29
C VAL A 46 0.36 -1.58 -17.47
N ILE A 47 -0.67 -2.39 -17.21
CA ILE A 47 -1.65 -2.82 -18.23
C ILE A 47 -2.78 -1.79 -18.34
N TRP A 48 -3.24 -1.28 -17.20
CA TRP A 48 -4.27 -0.25 -17.15
C TRP A 48 -4.05 0.70 -15.98
N ALA A 49 -4.05 2.01 -16.28
CA ALA A 49 -3.96 3.07 -15.30
C ALA A 49 -4.89 4.24 -15.67
N VAL A 50 -5.38 4.94 -14.64
CA VAL A 50 -6.06 6.23 -14.79
C VAL A 50 -5.00 7.32 -14.87
N GLN A 51 -4.98 8.05 -15.98
CA GLN A 51 -4.02 9.13 -16.25
C GLN A 51 -4.50 10.48 -15.72
N PHE A 52 -3.53 11.30 -15.30
CA PHE A 52 -3.76 12.68 -14.86
C PHE A 52 -2.85 13.63 -15.63
N SER A 53 -3.40 14.72 -16.14
CA SER A 53 -2.65 15.71 -16.92
C SER A 53 -1.91 16.67 -16.00
N LYS A 54 -0.72 17.14 -16.42
CA LYS A 54 -0.07 18.30 -15.78
C LYS A 54 -0.82 19.61 -16.00
N SER A 55 -1.77 19.64 -16.95
CA SER A 55 -2.63 20.80 -17.16
C SER A 55 -3.96 20.57 -16.44
N GLU A 56 -4.17 21.31 -15.36
CA GLU A 56 -5.34 21.17 -14.47
C GLU A 56 -6.68 21.26 -15.21
N LYS A 57 -6.75 22.00 -16.32
CA LYS A 57 -7.96 22.09 -17.17
C LYS A 57 -8.44 20.74 -17.72
N PHE A 58 -7.56 19.75 -17.80
CA PHE A 58 -7.88 18.40 -18.27
C PHE A 58 -8.13 17.41 -17.11
N ASN A 59 -7.99 17.85 -15.86
CA ASN A 59 -8.29 17.04 -14.67
C ASN A 59 -9.64 17.40 -14.04
N THR A 60 -10.44 18.25 -14.68
CA THR A 60 -11.74 18.69 -14.16
C THR A 60 -12.89 18.12 -14.99
N SER A 61 -13.96 17.73 -14.31
CA SER A 61 -15.24 17.31 -14.87
C SER A 61 -16.39 17.96 -14.09
N GLU A 62 -17.63 17.76 -14.53
CA GLU A 62 -18.82 18.19 -13.78
C GLU A 62 -18.94 17.52 -12.38
N LEU A 63 -18.29 16.37 -12.18
CA LEU A 63 -18.38 15.57 -10.96
C LEU A 63 -17.12 15.63 -10.08
N THR A 64 -15.98 16.01 -10.65
CA THR A 64 -14.67 15.96 -9.96
C THR A 64 -13.81 17.16 -10.35
N THR A 65 -13.15 17.76 -9.38
CA THR A 65 -12.18 18.85 -9.62
C THR A 65 -10.78 18.42 -9.19
N GLY A 66 -9.81 18.60 -10.09
CA GLY A 66 -8.37 18.51 -9.79
C GLY A 66 -7.73 17.15 -10.06
N GLY A 67 -6.39 17.11 -9.97
CA GLY A 67 -5.58 15.91 -10.16
C GLY A 67 -5.70 14.85 -9.06
N ASN A 68 -4.80 13.86 -9.12
CA ASN A 68 -4.81 12.69 -8.26
C ASN A 68 -4.53 13.02 -6.78
N GLY A 69 -5.45 12.68 -5.88
CA GLY A 69 -5.30 12.86 -4.44
C GLY A 69 -4.59 11.73 -3.69
N LEU A 70 -4.32 10.58 -4.34
CA LEU A 70 -3.81 9.38 -3.69
C LEU A 70 -2.41 9.57 -3.07
N HIS A 71 -1.62 10.48 -3.64
CA HIS A 71 -0.24 10.75 -3.22
C HIS A 71 -0.05 11.19 -1.76
N ARG A 72 -1.13 11.68 -1.13
CA ARG A 72 -1.13 12.17 0.25
C ARG A 72 -1.80 11.21 1.24
N TYR A 73 -2.63 10.28 0.77
CA TYR A 73 -3.48 9.48 1.66
C TYR A 73 -2.69 8.56 2.59
N TRP A 74 -1.53 8.10 2.14
CA TRP A 74 -0.65 7.21 2.89
C TRP A 74 0.51 7.93 3.59
N VAL A 75 0.48 9.26 3.65
CA VAL A 75 1.54 10.08 4.25
C VAL A 75 1.15 10.44 5.68
N GLY A 76 1.84 9.79 6.64
CA GLY A 76 1.81 10.14 8.05
C GLY A 76 2.74 11.32 8.35
N ASN A 77 2.62 11.88 9.55
CA ASN A 77 3.51 12.92 10.03
C ASN A 77 4.92 12.35 10.30
N TYR A 78 5.91 13.12 9.84
CA TYR A 78 7.33 12.81 10.02
C TYR A 78 8.12 14.02 10.56
N ASN A 79 7.44 15.13 10.87
CA ASN A 79 8.03 16.32 11.48
C ASN A 79 8.22 16.23 13.00
N LYS A 80 7.66 15.20 13.65
CA LYS A 80 7.86 14.88 15.07
C LYS A 80 8.07 13.38 15.25
N SER A 81 8.75 13.02 16.33
CA SER A 81 8.91 11.63 16.74
C SER A 81 7.60 11.08 17.31
N ALA A 82 7.19 9.89 16.88
CA ALA A 82 6.04 9.17 17.44
C ALA A 82 6.27 8.78 18.91
N ARG A 83 7.53 8.52 19.29
CA ARG A 83 7.93 8.16 20.67
C ARG A 83 7.89 9.35 21.62
N THR A 84 8.51 10.47 21.25
CA THR A 84 8.73 11.62 22.17
C THR A 84 7.81 12.81 21.91
N GLN A 85 7.16 12.87 20.75
CA GLN A 85 6.40 14.02 20.25
C GLN A 85 7.22 15.31 20.08
N GLU A 86 8.54 15.24 20.25
CA GLU A 86 9.47 16.33 19.97
C GLU A 86 9.61 16.54 18.45
N ILE A 87 9.88 17.79 18.05
CA ILE A 87 10.14 18.15 16.65
C ILE A 87 11.43 17.48 16.21
N VAL A 88 11.39 16.77 15.08
CA VAL A 88 12.58 16.24 14.43
C VAL A 88 13.38 17.42 13.85
N PRO A 89 14.63 17.67 14.29
CA PRO A 89 15.41 18.79 13.80
C PRO A 89 15.62 18.72 12.28
N ARG A 90 15.65 19.89 11.63
CA ARG A 90 15.90 20.03 10.18
C ARG A 90 14.89 19.29 9.28
N MET A 91 13.76 18.90 9.85
CA MET A 91 12.62 18.30 9.17
C MET A 91 11.41 19.22 9.32
N TYR A 92 10.55 19.26 8.31
CA TYR A 92 9.29 19.98 8.39
C TYR A 92 8.23 19.23 7.60
N GLY A 93 6.97 19.49 7.94
CA GLY A 93 5.86 18.87 7.25
C GLY A 93 5.57 19.50 5.90
N HIS A 94 4.98 18.71 5.01
CA HIS A 94 4.68 19.01 3.62
C HIS A 94 5.94 19.24 2.84
N SER A 95 6.64 18.16 2.51
CA SER A 95 7.83 18.22 1.67
C SER A 95 7.55 17.63 0.30
N ILE A 96 8.34 18.05 -0.70
CA ILE A 96 8.30 17.40 -2.02
C ILE A 96 8.78 15.96 -1.91
N PHE A 97 9.89 15.73 -1.19
CA PHE A 97 10.54 14.43 -1.09
C PHE A 97 9.76 13.38 -0.29
N TYR A 98 9.24 13.75 0.88
CA TYR A 98 8.55 12.82 1.80
C TYR A 98 7.02 12.92 1.75
N GLY A 99 6.51 13.70 0.81
CA GLY A 99 5.07 13.84 0.56
C GLY A 99 4.41 14.93 1.40
N ARG A 100 3.12 15.14 1.10
CA ARG A 100 2.24 16.02 1.87
C ARG A 100 1.42 15.17 2.82
N GLU A 101 1.58 15.39 4.10
CA GLU A 101 0.80 14.74 5.15
C GLU A 101 -0.69 15.01 4.98
N TYR A 102 -1.46 13.94 5.13
CA TYR A 102 -2.91 13.99 5.21
C TYR A 102 -3.44 13.06 6.31
N ARG A 103 -2.71 11.98 6.62
CA ARG A 103 -2.98 11.04 7.72
C ARG A 103 -4.29 10.25 7.55
N HIS A 104 -4.53 9.73 6.34
CA HIS A 104 -5.81 9.10 6.00
C HIS A 104 -5.77 7.58 6.07
N HIS A 105 -4.75 6.95 5.48
CA HIS A 105 -4.55 5.51 5.49
C HIS A 105 -3.28 5.17 6.26
N MET A 106 -3.47 4.48 7.38
CA MET A 106 -2.42 3.92 8.21
C MET A 106 -2.34 2.42 7.94
N MET A 107 -1.15 1.92 7.62
CA MET A 107 -0.91 0.50 7.45
C MET A 107 -1.11 -0.23 8.78
N THR A 108 -1.59 -1.48 8.76
CA THR A 108 -1.66 -2.29 9.99
C THR A 108 -0.26 -2.74 10.40
N ARG A 109 -0.06 -3.01 11.69
CA ARG A 109 1.18 -3.63 12.18
C ARG A 109 1.49 -4.92 11.41
N TYR A 110 0.46 -5.75 11.17
CA TYR A 110 0.58 -6.98 10.40
C TYR A 110 1.24 -6.73 9.05
N PHE A 111 0.71 -5.79 8.24
CA PHE A 111 1.23 -5.47 6.92
C PHE A 111 2.70 -5.05 6.95
N LEU A 112 3.08 -4.17 7.88
CA LEU A 112 4.45 -3.69 8.04
C LEU A 112 5.44 -4.83 8.36
N THR A 113 4.98 -5.91 8.98
CA THR A 113 5.80 -7.07 9.36
C THR A 113 5.73 -8.25 8.38
N MET A 114 4.99 -8.13 7.26
CA MET A 114 4.85 -9.23 6.29
C MET A 114 6.09 -9.45 5.42
N PHE A 115 6.96 -8.46 5.33
CA PHE A 115 8.13 -8.50 4.47
C PHE A 115 9.34 -9.05 5.24
N ASN A 116 10.10 -9.93 4.58
CA ASN A 116 11.44 -10.27 5.07
C ASN A 116 12.41 -9.16 4.64
N GLN A 117 12.69 -8.21 5.54
CA GLN A 117 13.50 -7.01 5.23
C GLN A 117 14.90 -7.31 4.68
N ALA A 118 15.47 -8.47 5.03
CA ALA A 118 16.79 -8.91 4.57
C ALA A 118 16.77 -9.49 3.15
N GLU A 119 15.60 -9.94 2.68
CA GLU A 119 15.45 -10.72 1.45
C GLU A 119 14.58 -10.06 0.39
N ASP A 120 13.61 -9.24 0.82
CA ASP A 120 12.54 -8.67 0.00
C ASP A 120 12.75 -7.17 -0.26
N SER A 121 13.13 -6.81 -1.49
CA SER A 121 13.33 -5.43 -1.94
C SER A 121 12.02 -4.63 -1.99
N ARG A 122 10.85 -5.28 -2.04
CA ARG A 122 9.55 -4.59 -2.05
C ARG A 122 9.29 -3.81 -0.77
N THR A 123 9.94 -4.18 0.33
CA THR A 123 9.90 -3.43 1.58
C THR A 123 10.32 -1.97 1.33
N ASP A 124 11.47 -1.79 0.68
CA ASP A 124 12.10 -0.49 0.44
C ASP A 124 11.27 0.33 -0.57
N GLY A 125 10.66 -0.33 -1.55
CA GLY A 125 9.75 0.29 -2.53
C GLY A 125 8.37 0.63 -2.00
N THR A 126 7.95 0.00 -0.90
CA THR A 126 6.61 0.19 -0.35
C THR A 126 6.61 1.13 0.84
N ILE A 127 7.59 1.01 1.76
CA ILE A 127 7.52 1.63 3.09
C ILE A 127 8.74 2.55 3.32
N GLN A 128 8.48 3.82 3.58
CA GLN A 128 9.52 4.75 4.05
C GLN A 128 9.91 4.41 5.49
N THR A 129 11.18 4.09 5.73
CA THR A 129 11.71 3.82 7.07
C THR A 129 12.70 4.88 7.56
N ALA A 130 13.30 5.68 6.68
CA ALA A 130 14.26 6.72 7.06
C ALA A 130 13.93 8.08 6.43
N TRP A 131 14.12 9.16 7.17
CA TRP A 131 13.95 10.53 6.70
C TRP A 131 15.25 11.30 6.94
N LEU A 132 15.72 11.98 5.90
CA LEU A 132 16.95 12.76 5.91
C LEU A 132 16.64 14.24 6.12
N ALA A 133 17.56 14.96 6.76
CA ALA A 133 17.46 16.40 6.93
C ALA A 133 17.26 17.10 5.58
N LEU A 134 16.24 17.96 5.50
CA LEU A 134 15.88 18.71 4.30
C LEU A 134 16.70 20.00 4.14
N TRP A 135 17.56 20.30 5.12
CA TRP A 135 18.53 21.39 5.09
C TRP A 135 19.61 21.16 6.15
N ASN A 136 20.78 21.76 5.97
CA ASN A 136 21.82 21.86 6.99
C ASN A 136 22.43 23.27 6.93
N ASP A 137 23.20 23.68 7.93
CA ASP A 137 23.74 25.05 8.02
C ASP A 137 24.69 25.42 6.87
N ALA A 138 25.24 24.43 6.14
CA ALA A 138 26.08 24.64 4.95
C ALA A 138 25.30 24.77 3.63
N ILE A 139 24.07 24.23 3.55
CA ILE A 139 23.19 24.30 2.37
C ILE A 139 21.87 25.04 2.64
N LYS A 140 21.77 25.72 3.79
CA LYS A 140 20.59 26.44 4.23
C LYS A 140 20.38 27.63 3.30
N ALA A 141 19.58 27.43 2.25
CA ALA A 141 19.02 28.54 1.51
C ALA A 141 18.01 29.22 2.43
N GLU A 142 18.08 30.55 2.56
CA GLU A 142 17.15 31.35 3.36
C GLU A 142 16.31 32.22 2.42
N ASP A 143 15.07 32.49 2.80
CA ASP A 143 14.27 33.51 2.13
C ASP A 143 14.81 34.91 2.47
N ALA A 144 14.20 35.95 1.88
CA ALA A 144 14.63 37.34 2.10
C ALA A 144 14.57 37.81 3.57
N PHE A 145 14.01 37.00 4.48
CA PHE A 145 13.87 37.28 5.91
C PHE A 145 14.75 36.38 6.78
N GLY A 146 15.69 35.63 6.19
CA GLY A 146 16.60 34.73 6.92
C GLY A 146 15.93 33.43 7.38
N VAL A 147 14.73 33.12 6.88
CA VAL A 147 14.02 31.89 7.25
C VAL A 147 14.48 30.77 6.31
N PRO A 148 14.90 29.60 6.82
CA PRO A 148 15.29 28.48 5.96
C PRO A 148 14.18 28.15 4.95
N ILE A 149 14.55 28.16 3.66
CA ILE A 149 13.70 27.73 2.55
C ILE A 149 13.38 26.26 2.78
N LYS A 150 12.08 25.99 2.81
CA LYS A 150 11.55 24.64 2.90
C LYS A 150 11.87 23.94 1.57
N ASN A 151 12.52 22.77 1.64
CA ASN A 151 12.80 21.79 0.56
C ASN A 151 14.20 21.87 -0.07
N GLY A 152 15.23 22.04 0.76
CA GLY A 152 16.61 21.79 0.33
C GLY A 152 16.90 20.31 0.06
N ALA A 153 18.09 20.03 -0.45
CA ALA A 153 18.52 18.67 -0.78
C ALA A 153 18.60 17.81 0.50
N PRO A 154 18.03 16.58 0.48
CA PRO A 154 18.19 15.61 1.57
C PRO A 154 19.67 15.34 1.88
N THR A 155 20.06 15.31 3.16
CA THR A 155 21.47 15.11 3.57
C THR A 155 21.66 13.87 4.44
N ASP A 156 21.65 14.01 5.76
CA ASP A 156 21.87 12.90 6.71
C ASP A 156 20.57 12.52 7.41
N THR A 157 20.50 11.29 7.95
CA THR A 157 19.31 10.75 8.61
C THR A 157 19.01 11.50 9.89
N VAL A 158 17.78 12.01 10.03
CA VAL A 158 17.30 12.69 11.24
C VAL A 158 16.17 11.95 11.93
N LEU A 159 15.48 11.07 11.21
CA LEU A 159 14.41 10.23 11.74
C LEU A 159 14.48 8.83 11.11
N TYR A 160 14.44 7.81 11.96
CA TYR A 160 14.38 6.42 11.57
C TYR A 160 13.18 5.73 12.23
N LYS A 161 12.31 5.13 11.43
CA LYS A 161 11.18 4.32 11.88
C LYS A 161 11.40 2.87 11.42
N PRO A 162 12.14 2.05 12.17
CA PRO A 162 12.34 0.66 11.81
C PRO A 162 11.02 -0.13 11.82
N LEU A 163 10.98 -1.26 11.12
CA LEU A 163 9.86 -2.20 11.14
C LEU A 163 10.02 -3.26 12.25
N PHE A 164 10.72 -2.89 13.33
CA PHE A 164 10.89 -3.70 14.54
C PHE A 164 10.69 -2.85 15.80
N ASN A 165 10.55 -3.50 16.95
CA ASN A 165 10.43 -2.81 18.23
C ASN A 165 11.79 -2.25 18.67
N VAL A 166 11.80 -1.03 19.20
CA VAL A 166 12.99 -0.34 19.67
C VAL A 166 12.93 -0.21 21.18
N ASP A 167 13.99 -0.66 21.86
CA ASP A 167 14.16 -0.48 23.30
C ASP A 167 14.83 0.87 23.63
N ASP A 168 14.87 1.20 24.93
CA ASP A 168 15.41 2.47 25.40
C ASP A 168 16.93 2.61 25.18
N ALA A 169 17.68 1.51 25.19
CA ALA A 169 19.13 1.52 24.99
C ALA A 169 19.49 1.87 23.54
N MET A 170 18.83 1.20 22.59
CA MET A 170 18.93 1.52 21.17
C MET A 170 18.48 2.96 20.91
N ALA A 171 17.36 3.37 21.52
CA ALA A 171 16.88 4.72 21.31
C ALA A 171 17.81 5.81 21.87
N ALA A 172 18.48 5.54 23.00
CA ALA A 172 19.52 6.42 23.53
C ALA A 172 20.74 6.48 22.60
N ALA A 173 21.16 5.35 22.01
CA ALA A 173 22.28 5.31 21.07
C ALA A 173 22.02 6.13 19.78
N TYR A 174 20.79 6.06 19.24
CA TYR A 174 20.40 6.90 18.10
C TYR A 174 20.28 8.39 18.48
N LYS A 175 19.74 8.68 19.67
CA LYS A 175 19.67 10.06 20.18
C LYS A 175 21.06 10.69 20.33
N ALA A 176 22.06 9.92 20.79
CA ALA A 176 23.45 10.38 20.90
C ALA A 176 24.07 10.78 19.54
N ARG A 177 23.54 10.26 18.43
CA ARG A 177 23.91 10.61 17.06
C ARG A 177 23.04 11.74 16.47
N GLY A 178 22.10 12.29 17.24
CA GLY A 178 21.15 13.30 16.77
C GLY A 178 20.01 12.76 15.92
N ILE A 179 19.73 11.45 15.98
CA ILE A 179 18.71 10.78 15.17
C ILE A 179 17.51 10.41 16.05
N ALA A 180 16.32 10.87 15.68
CA ALA A 180 15.08 10.37 16.28
C ALA A 180 14.80 8.94 15.80
N ILE A 181 14.44 8.04 16.71
CA ILE A 181 14.06 6.67 16.35
C ILE A 181 12.72 6.28 16.95
N ASP A 182 11.81 5.80 16.10
CA ASP A 182 10.47 5.34 16.48
C ASP A 182 10.24 3.89 16.01
N GLY A 183 10.48 2.92 16.89
CA GLY A 183 10.11 1.52 16.65
C GLY A 183 8.61 1.26 16.58
N LEU A 184 8.22 0.08 16.10
CA LEU A 184 6.81 -0.32 15.98
C LEU A 184 6.04 -0.25 17.31
N ASN A 185 6.70 -0.54 18.43
CA ASN A 185 6.13 -0.42 19.79
C ASN A 185 5.79 1.01 20.21
N HIS A 186 6.28 2.03 19.52
CA HIS A 186 5.90 3.43 19.76
C HIS A 186 4.69 3.87 18.94
N ILE A 187 4.29 3.07 17.94
CA ILE A 187 3.20 3.38 17.01
C ILE A 187 2.01 2.43 17.22
N TYR A 188 2.29 1.18 17.58
CA TYR A 188 1.32 0.11 17.77
C TYR A 188 1.51 -0.56 19.13
N GLN A 189 0.39 -0.91 19.75
CA GLN A 189 0.33 -1.82 20.88
C GLN A 189 0.79 -3.24 20.46
N PRO A 190 1.11 -4.14 21.43
CA PRO A 190 1.48 -5.52 21.13
C PRO A 190 0.45 -6.28 20.28
N ASP A 191 -0.84 -6.01 20.48
CA ASP A 191 -1.96 -6.60 19.71
C ASP A 191 -2.14 -5.98 18.31
N GLY A 192 -1.29 -5.01 17.95
CA GLY A 192 -1.36 -4.28 16.68
C GLY A 192 -2.29 -3.07 16.68
N THR A 193 -3.01 -2.78 17.78
CA THR A 193 -3.86 -1.59 17.88
C THR A 193 -3.00 -0.33 17.78
N PRO A 194 -3.32 0.65 16.92
CA PRO A 194 -2.59 1.91 16.89
C PRO A 194 -2.64 2.63 18.24
N ILE A 195 -1.48 3.10 18.71
CA ILE A 195 -1.40 3.94 19.91
C ILE A 195 -2.02 5.30 19.58
N ALA A 196 -3.03 5.71 20.35
CA ALA A 196 -3.82 6.92 20.05
C ALA A 196 -2.95 8.19 19.90
N ALA A 197 -1.97 8.36 20.79
CA ALA A 197 -1.03 9.48 20.78
C ALA A 197 -0.03 9.44 19.60
N ALA A 198 0.10 8.31 18.90
CA ALA A 198 1.02 8.10 17.78
C ALA A 198 0.31 7.93 16.43
N ARG A 199 -1.04 7.93 16.41
CA ARG A 199 -1.87 7.61 15.23
C ARG A 199 -1.68 8.54 14.03
N SER A 200 -1.04 9.70 14.23
CA SER A 200 -0.66 10.60 13.14
C SER A 200 0.77 10.39 12.64
N TRP A 201 1.65 9.70 13.37
CA TRP A 201 3.08 9.59 13.10
C TRP A 201 3.50 8.18 12.67
N TYR A 202 2.72 7.55 11.81
CA TYR A 202 3.01 6.24 11.23
C TYR A 202 3.96 6.34 10.01
N HIS A 203 4.33 5.19 9.42
CA HIS A 203 5.19 5.11 8.23
C HIS A 203 4.50 5.61 6.96
N THR A 204 5.25 6.22 6.05
CA THR A 204 4.72 6.64 4.74
C THR A 204 4.77 5.49 3.74
N MET A 205 3.71 5.29 2.94
CA MET A 205 3.78 4.41 1.77
C MET A 205 4.37 5.17 0.57
N LYS A 206 5.47 4.65 0.00
CA LYS A 206 6.20 5.29 -1.10
C LYS A 206 5.52 5.16 -2.45
N LYS A 207 4.78 4.07 -2.70
CA LYS A 207 4.10 3.77 -3.97
C LYS A 207 3.29 4.93 -4.55
N HIS A 208 2.73 5.78 -3.70
CA HIS A 208 1.86 6.87 -4.13
C HIS A 208 2.53 8.24 -4.12
N LEU A 209 3.72 8.37 -3.54
CA LEU A 209 4.41 9.66 -3.45
C LEU A 209 4.62 10.27 -4.85
N ASP A 210 4.40 11.58 -4.93
CA ASP A 210 4.66 12.37 -6.13
C ASP A 210 5.70 13.45 -5.82
N PRO A 211 6.99 13.20 -6.09
CA PRO A 211 8.05 14.20 -5.97
C PRO A 211 8.07 15.18 -7.16
N SER A 212 7.24 14.99 -8.18
CA SER A 212 7.12 15.89 -9.34
C SER A 212 6.12 17.04 -9.14
N ARG A 213 5.48 17.11 -7.97
CA ARG A 213 4.59 18.21 -7.58
C ARG A 213 5.32 19.56 -7.66
N PHE A 214 4.59 20.61 -8.03
CA PHE A 214 5.19 21.93 -8.23
C PHE A 214 5.47 22.63 -6.91
N VAL A 215 4.52 22.56 -5.97
CA VAL A 215 4.74 23.04 -4.60
C VAL A 215 4.42 21.95 -3.57
N PRO A 216 5.09 21.96 -2.39
CA PRO A 216 4.97 20.88 -1.42
C PRO A 216 3.55 20.66 -0.88
N LYS A 217 2.74 21.73 -0.88
CA LYS A 217 1.38 21.75 -0.36
C LYS A 217 0.34 21.31 -1.38
N ASP A 218 0.72 21.04 -2.63
CA ASP A 218 -0.20 20.63 -3.68
C ASP A 218 -1.06 19.45 -3.23
N GLU A 219 -2.37 19.63 -3.40
CA GLU A 219 -3.39 18.65 -3.05
C GLU A 219 -3.70 17.69 -4.19
N ALA A 220 -3.40 18.12 -5.42
CA ALA A 220 -3.46 17.36 -6.64
C ALA A 220 -2.05 16.90 -7.05
N SER A 221 -1.95 15.68 -7.56
CA SER A 221 -0.77 15.13 -8.21
C SER A 221 -1.11 14.74 -9.65
N HIS A 222 -0.07 14.59 -10.48
CA HIS A 222 -0.23 14.17 -11.88
C HIS A 222 0.22 12.72 -12.08
N LYS A 223 0.50 12.02 -10.98
CA LYS A 223 0.86 10.62 -10.99
C LYS A 223 -0.35 9.77 -11.37
N GLU A 224 -0.14 8.82 -12.27
CA GLU A 224 -1.16 7.84 -12.66
C GLU A 224 -1.62 7.00 -11.47
N THR A 225 -2.85 6.53 -11.53
CA THR A 225 -3.35 5.51 -10.60
C THR A 225 -3.39 4.18 -11.34
N ILE A 226 -2.46 3.28 -11.01
CA ILE A 226 -2.40 1.93 -11.57
C ILE A 226 -3.62 1.15 -11.07
N ILE A 227 -4.37 0.57 -12.01
CA ILE A 227 -5.55 -0.26 -11.72
C ILE A 227 -5.24 -1.74 -11.96
N LEU A 228 -4.50 -2.04 -13.02
CA LEU A 228 -4.04 -3.39 -13.35
C LEU A 228 -2.59 -3.34 -13.87
N ARG A 229 -1.77 -4.25 -13.36
CA ARG A 229 -0.38 -4.43 -13.81
C ARG A 229 -0.01 -5.91 -13.81
N LEU A 230 1.08 -6.25 -14.49
CA LEU A 230 1.45 -7.63 -14.72
C LEU A 230 1.66 -8.43 -13.42
N GLY A 231 2.19 -7.83 -12.35
CA GLY A 231 2.30 -8.50 -11.05
C GLY A 231 0.96 -9.02 -10.48
N ASP A 232 -0.15 -8.34 -10.74
CA ASP A 232 -1.49 -8.83 -10.39
C ASP A 232 -1.89 -10.04 -11.25
N VAL A 233 -1.56 -10.01 -12.56
CA VAL A 233 -1.83 -11.11 -13.49
C VAL A 233 -1.09 -12.39 -13.10
N TYR A 234 0.18 -12.29 -12.67
CA TYR A 234 0.92 -13.44 -12.15
C TYR A 234 0.25 -14.04 -10.91
N LEU A 235 -0.30 -13.21 -10.02
CA LEU A 235 -0.99 -13.69 -8.82
C LEU A 235 -2.37 -14.26 -9.12
N MET A 236 -3.09 -13.72 -10.11
CA MET A 236 -4.31 -14.33 -10.63
C MET A 236 -4.03 -15.69 -11.27
N ALA A 237 -2.93 -15.81 -12.02
CA ALA A 237 -2.50 -17.07 -12.62
C ALA A 237 -2.11 -18.12 -11.56
N ALA A 238 -1.36 -17.72 -10.53
CA ALA A 238 -1.03 -18.57 -9.40
C ALA A 238 -2.28 -19.09 -8.67
N GLU A 239 -3.25 -18.22 -8.45
CA GLU A 239 -4.50 -18.61 -7.80
C GLU A 239 -5.33 -19.57 -8.67
N SER A 240 -5.45 -19.29 -9.96
CA SER A 240 -6.14 -20.16 -10.91
C SER A 240 -5.50 -21.56 -10.97
N ALA A 241 -4.16 -21.64 -11.00
CA ALA A 241 -3.43 -22.90 -10.95
C ALA A 241 -3.68 -23.68 -9.65
N LEU A 242 -3.69 -22.99 -8.50
CA LEU A 242 -4.05 -23.60 -7.22
C LEU A 242 -5.48 -24.15 -7.23
N MET A 243 -6.46 -23.39 -7.73
CA MET A 243 -7.86 -23.81 -7.82
C MET A 243 -8.06 -25.00 -8.77
N SER A 244 -7.17 -25.15 -9.76
CA SER A 244 -7.13 -26.31 -10.66
C SER A 244 -6.39 -27.51 -10.06
N GLY A 245 -5.93 -27.43 -8.81
CA GLY A 245 -5.20 -28.50 -8.13
C GLY A 245 -3.71 -28.57 -8.46
N ASN A 246 -3.16 -27.58 -9.18
CA ASN A 246 -1.75 -27.55 -9.59
C ASN A 246 -0.92 -26.61 -8.71
N GLN A 247 -0.57 -27.06 -7.50
CA GLN A 247 0.27 -26.30 -6.57
C GLN A 247 1.69 -26.04 -7.11
N VAL A 248 2.22 -26.94 -7.93
CA VAL A 248 3.55 -26.77 -8.54
C VAL A 248 3.54 -25.58 -9.48
N GLU A 249 2.55 -25.48 -10.37
CA GLU A 249 2.42 -24.36 -11.28
C GLU A 249 2.09 -23.04 -10.56
N ALA A 250 1.25 -23.09 -9.52
CA ALA A 250 1.01 -21.93 -8.67
C ALA A 250 2.31 -21.38 -8.05
N ALA A 251 3.17 -22.28 -7.57
CA ALA A 251 4.49 -21.91 -7.04
C ALA A 251 5.40 -21.30 -8.13
N LEU A 252 5.38 -21.81 -9.36
CA LEU A 252 6.18 -21.26 -10.46
C LEU A 252 5.81 -19.81 -10.77
N TYR A 253 4.52 -19.47 -10.84
CA TYR A 253 4.09 -18.08 -11.08
C TYR A 253 4.52 -17.14 -9.96
N ILE A 254 4.45 -17.58 -8.70
CA ILE A 254 4.89 -16.78 -7.56
C ILE A 254 6.42 -16.63 -7.55
N ASP A 255 7.16 -17.69 -7.90
CA ASP A 255 8.62 -17.65 -7.98
C ASP A 255 9.09 -16.67 -9.06
N GLN A 256 8.47 -16.71 -10.24
CA GLN A 256 8.70 -15.77 -11.34
C GLN A 256 8.45 -14.33 -10.91
N LEU A 257 7.33 -14.08 -10.20
CA LEU A 257 7.04 -12.75 -9.66
C LEU A 257 8.07 -12.32 -8.62
N ARG A 258 8.46 -13.21 -7.70
CA ARG A 258 9.41 -12.92 -6.62
C ARG A 258 10.82 -12.70 -7.12
N ALA A 259 11.19 -13.21 -8.29
CA ALA A 259 12.54 -13.08 -8.83
C ALA A 259 13.06 -11.63 -8.81
N ARG A 260 12.22 -10.65 -9.17
CA ARG A 260 12.52 -9.21 -9.11
C ARG A 260 12.68 -8.64 -7.69
N ALA A 261 12.04 -9.28 -6.71
CA ALA A 261 11.99 -8.83 -5.34
C ALA A 261 13.18 -9.36 -4.51
N ARG A 262 13.94 -10.31 -5.05
CA ARG A 262 15.07 -10.96 -4.36
C ARG A 262 16.25 -10.01 -4.21
N LYS A 263 16.67 -9.75 -2.97
CA LYS A 263 17.94 -9.04 -2.69
C LYS A 263 19.18 -9.88 -3.01
N PHE A 264 19.04 -11.20 -3.08
CA PHE A 264 20.10 -12.14 -3.49
C PHE A 264 19.49 -13.43 -4.06
N PRO A 265 20.21 -14.23 -4.89
CA PRO A 265 19.62 -15.31 -5.69
C PRO A 265 18.78 -16.35 -4.93
N ALA A 266 19.15 -16.68 -3.69
CA ALA A 266 18.46 -17.68 -2.86
C ALA A 266 17.34 -17.11 -1.96
N ALA A 267 17.08 -15.79 -2.02
CA ALA A 267 16.07 -15.13 -1.19
C ALA A 267 14.64 -15.56 -1.56
N LEU A 268 13.72 -15.49 -0.60
CA LEU A 268 12.28 -15.70 -0.81
C LEU A 268 11.93 -17.04 -1.48
N PRO A 269 12.39 -18.20 -0.95
CA PRO A 269 12.06 -19.50 -1.54
C PRO A 269 10.55 -19.72 -1.61
N VAL A 270 10.13 -20.43 -2.66
CA VAL A 270 8.72 -20.82 -2.87
C VAL A 270 8.63 -22.34 -2.85
N VAL A 271 7.91 -22.88 -1.87
CA VAL A 271 7.71 -24.33 -1.73
C VAL A 271 6.29 -24.68 -2.16
N ALA A 272 6.14 -25.51 -3.20
CA ALA A 272 4.84 -25.84 -3.78
C ALA A 272 3.84 -26.40 -2.75
N SER A 273 4.28 -27.24 -1.81
CA SER A 273 3.41 -27.83 -0.79
C SER A 273 2.87 -26.82 0.23
N GLU A 274 3.45 -25.62 0.30
CA GLU A 274 3.00 -24.54 1.19
C GLU A 274 1.97 -23.62 0.52
N ILE A 275 1.74 -23.77 -0.79
CA ILE A 275 0.84 -22.90 -1.53
C ILE A 275 -0.61 -23.27 -1.21
N ASP A 276 -1.26 -22.39 -0.47
CA ASP A 276 -2.71 -22.35 -0.29
C ASP A 276 -3.26 -20.94 -0.59
N ILE A 277 -4.57 -20.76 -0.41
CA ILE A 277 -5.19 -19.45 -0.68
C ILE A 277 -4.66 -18.36 0.26
N ASN A 278 -4.27 -18.69 1.50
CA ASN A 278 -3.72 -17.72 2.45
C ASN A 278 -2.32 -17.27 2.03
N TYR A 279 -1.48 -18.20 1.56
CA TYR A 279 -0.17 -17.91 0.99
C TYR A 279 -0.29 -16.91 -0.16
N ILE A 280 -1.20 -17.16 -1.10
CA ILE A 280 -1.45 -16.25 -2.23
C ILE A 280 -1.99 -14.91 -1.74
N MET A 281 -2.90 -14.89 -0.76
CA MET A 281 -3.38 -13.64 -0.17
C MET A 281 -2.27 -12.86 0.55
N ASP A 282 -1.27 -13.51 1.13
CA ASP A 282 -0.13 -12.82 1.72
C ASP A 282 0.84 -12.30 0.67
N GLU A 283 1.03 -13.03 -0.42
CA GLU A 283 1.83 -12.54 -1.55
C GLU A 283 1.15 -11.36 -2.24
N ARG A 284 -0.17 -11.41 -2.45
CA ARG A 284 -0.96 -10.27 -2.93
C ARG A 284 -0.87 -9.06 -2.01
N ALA A 285 -0.77 -9.25 -0.69
CA ALA A 285 -0.56 -8.13 0.22
C ALA A 285 0.81 -7.48 -0.01
N ARG A 286 1.91 -8.26 -0.04
CA ARG A 286 3.26 -7.75 -0.29
C ARG A 286 3.37 -7.05 -1.64
N GLU A 287 2.82 -7.67 -2.69
CA GLU A 287 2.90 -7.17 -4.06
C GLU A 287 2.00 -5.96 -4.28
N LEU A 288 0.70 -6.07 -3.97
CA LEU A 288 -0.36 -5.12 -4.35
C LEU A 288 -0.81 -4.23 -3.18
N GLY A 289 -0.07 -4.24 -2.07
CA GLY A 289 -0.38 -3.42 -0.90
C GLY A 289 -0.54 -1.95 -1.25
N GLY A 290 -1.71 -1.38 -0.94
CA GLY A 290 -2.05 0.01 -1.25
C GLY A 290 -2.58 0.27 -2.67
N GLU A 291 -2.75 -0.76 -3.51
CA GLU A 291 -3.19 -0.62 -4.92
C GLU A 291 -4.69 -0.89 -5.10
N LEU A 292 -5.52 -0.54 -4.11
CA LEU A 292 -6.99 -0.58 -4.16
C LEU A 292 -7.66 -1.96 -4.37
N GLN A 293 -6.89 -3.06 -4.41
CA GLN A 293 -7.42 -4.42 -4.65
C GLN A 293 -7.87 -5.19 -3.40
N ARG A 294 -7.23 -4.93 -2.25
CA ARG A 294 -7.30 -5.83 -1.07
C ARG A 294 -8.71 -6.14 -0.58
N TRP A 295 -9.62 -5.16 -0.61
CA TRP A 295 -11.00 -5.37 -0.18
C TRP A 295 -11.74 -6.37 -1.08
N PHE A 296 -11.53 -6.30 -2.39
CA PHE A 296 -12.17 -7.19 -3.37
C PHE A 296 -11.59 -8.61 -3.30
N ASP A 297 -10.27 -8.72 -3.16
CA ASP A 297 -9.57 -10.00 -3.00
C ASP A 297 -10.12 -10.79 -1.80
N LEU A 298 -10.18 -10.14 -0.63
CA LEU A 298 -10.63 -10.79 0.59
C LEU A 298 -12.10 -11.23 0.52
N LYS A 299 -12.94 -10.44 -0.15
CA LYS A 299 -14.36 -10.75 -0.31
C LYS A 299 -14.61 -11.92 -1.25
N ARG A 300 -14.00 -11.92 -2.44
CA ARG A 300 -14.24 -13.02 -3.40
C ARG A 300 -13.65 -14.34 -2.94
N THR A 301 -12.61 -14.30 -2.12
CA THR A 301 -12.01 -15.49 -1.51
C THR A 301 -12.70 -15.92 -0.22
N HIS A 302 -13.67 -15.13 0.27
CA HIS A 302 -14.38 -15.33 1.55
C HIS A 302 -13.44 -15.41 2.76
N THR A 303 -12.30 -14.73 2.69
CA THR A 303 -11.32 -14.66 3.78
C THR A 303 -11.40 -13.35 4.57
N MET A 304 -12.31 -12.43 4.17
CA MET A 304 -12.40 -11.08 4.72
C MET A 304 -12.62 -11.06 6.23
N VAL A 305 -13.64 -11.75 6.74
CA VAL A 305 -13.97 -11.70 8.18
C VAL A 305 -12.82 -12.23 9.02
N ASP A 306 -12.28 -13.39 8.66
CA ASP A 306 -11.25 -14.06 9.44
C ASP A 306 -9.94 -13.27 9.40
N ARG A 307 -9.49 -12.81 8.22
CA ARG A 307 -8.26 -12.04 8.09
C ARG A 307 -8.36 -10.65 8.71
N ILE A 308 -9.49 -9.96 8.58
CA ILE A 308 -9.67 -8.64 9.23
C ILE A 308 -9.68 -8.81 10.74
N LYS A 309 -10.39 -9.79 11.31
CA LYS A 309 -10.37 -10.04 12.76
C LYS A 309 -8.99 -10.43 13.27
N ALA A 310 -8.22 -11.20 12.49
CA ALA A 310 -6.88 -11.63 12.88
C ALA A 310 -5.83 -10.49 12.79
N HIS A 311 -5.98 -9.56 11.85
CA HIS A 311 -4.88 -8.66 11.46
C HIS A 311 -5.22 -7.16 11.45
N ASN A 312 -6.47 -6.78 11.69
CA ASN A 312 -6.91 -5.39 11.77
C ASN A 312 -7.72 -5.13 13.05
N PRO A 313 -7.03 -4.77 14.16
CA PRO A 313 -7.68 -4.55 15.45
C PRO A 313 -8.60 -3.32 15.50
N ASP A 314 -8.53 -2.42 14.51
CA ASP A 314 -9.45 -1.28 14.39
C ASP A 314 -10.84 -1.69 13.86
N SER A 315 -10.95 -2.83 13.17
CA SER A 315 -12.20 -3.27 12.51
C SER A 315 -12.95 -4.34 13.30
N LYS A 316 -13.31 -4.01 14.54
CA LYS A 316 -13.93 -4.96 15.50
C LYS A 316 -15.33 -5.44 15.11
N ALA A 317 -16.07 -4.62 14.35
CA ALA A 317 -17.46 -4.90 13.97
C ALA A 317 -17.61 -5.71 12.67
N ILE A 318 -16.51 -6.14 12.04
CA ILE A 318 -16.60 -6.92 10.80
C ILE A 318 -17.29 -8.26 11.05
N ALA A 319 -18.16 -8.64 10.14
CA ALA A 319 -19.05 -9.79 10.26
C ALA A 319 -19.44 -10.30 8.87
N ILE A 320 -20.03 -11.49 8.80
CA ILE A 320 -20.28 -12.21 7.54
C ILE A 320 -21.25 -11.46 6.61
N GLU A 321 -22.20 -10.71 7.16
CA GLU A 321 -23.12 -9.86 6.42
C GLU A 321 -22.42 -8.74 5.62
N HIS A 322 -21.23 -8.31 6.07
CA HIS A 322 -20.44 -7.27 5.39
C HIS A 322 -19.78 -7.74 4.10
N GLU A 323 -19.88 -9.03 3.77
CA GLU A 323 -19.52 -9.57 2.45
C GLU A 323 -20.36 -8.97 1.32
N LEU A 324 -21.52 -8.39 1.63
CA LEU A 324 -22.31 -7.60 0.69
C LEU A 324 -22.58 -6.22 1.30
N ARG A 325 -22.79 -5.19 0.46
CA ARG A 325 -23.20 -3.87 0.96
C ARG A 325 -24.72 -3.83 1.11
N PRO A 326 -25.28 -3.08 2.07
CA PRO A 326 -26.72 -2.90 2.14
C PRO A 326 -27.20 -2.19 0.86
N VAL A 327 -28.32 -2.65 0.32
CA VAL A 327 -29.06 -1.90 -0.70
C VAL A 327 -29.64 -0.67 -0.01
N PRO A 328 -29.43 0.56 -0.55
CA PRO A 328 -30.00 1.76 0.04
C PRO A 328 -31.52 1.66 0.14
N GLN A 329 -32.08 1.99 1.31
CA GLN A 329 -33.53 1.86 1.57
C GLN A 329 -34.37 2.65 0.57
N SER A 330 -33.91 3.84 0.18
CA SER A 330 -34.58 4.68 -0.82
C SER A 330 -34.69 4.02 -2.20
N GLU A 331 -33.78 3.10 -2.54
CA GLU A 331 -33.88 2.33 -3.78
C GLU A 331 -34.86 1.16 -3.61
N LEU A 332 -34.83 0.47 -2.47
CA LEU A 332 -35.80 -0.60 -2.16
C LEU A 332 -37.24 -0.09 -2.09
N ASP A 333 -37.46 1.17 -1.68
CA ASP A 333 -38.80 1.78 -1.60
C ASP A 333 -39.38 2.11 -2.99
N LYS A 334 -38.54 2.25 -4.01
CA LYS A 334 -38.97 2.52 -5.40
C LYS A 334 -39.34 1.27 -6.19
N VAL A 335 -38.94 0.10 -5.72
CA VAL A 335 -39.15 -1.16 -6.44
C VAL A 335 -40.58 -1.65 -6.23
N THR A 336 -41.30 -1.88 -7.32
CA THR A 336 -42.72 -2.32 -7.30
C THR A 336 -42.88 -3.82 -7.03
N ASN A 337 -41.81 -4.61 -7.18
CA ASN A 337 -41.78 -6.06 -6.95
C ASN A 337 -40.82 -6.45 -5.80
N ARG A 338 -41.09 -5.93 -4.59
CA ARG A 338 -40.26 -6.13 -3.38
C ARG A 338 -40.08 -7.60 -2.96
N ASP A 339 -40.99 -8.48 -3.37
CA ASP A 339 -40.86 -9.91 -3.12
C ASP A 339 -39.70 -10.55 -3.90
N ALA A 340 -39.30 -9.95 -5.03
CA ALA A 340 -38.17 -10.40 -5.85
C ALA A 340 -36.86 -9.68 -5.48
N PHE A 341 -36.93 -8.37 -5.21
CA PHE A 341 -35.76 -7.54 -4.89
C PHE A 341 -35.69 -7.23 -3.39
N LYS A 342 -35.14 -8.20 -2.66
CA LYS A 342 -34.97 -8.10 -1.21
C LYS A 342 -33.64 -7.47 -0.83
N GLN A 343 -33.55 -7.02 0.42
CA GLN A 343 -32.30 -6.60 1.03
C GLN A 343 -31.28 -7.76 1.08
N ASN A 344 -29.99 -7.43 1.07
CA ASN A 344 -28.92 -8.40 1.29
C ASN A 344 -29.01 -9.03 2.69
N PRO A 345 -28.66 -10.32 2.85
CA PRO A 345 -28.76 -11.02 4.13
C PRO A 345 -28.01 -10.30 5.26
N GLY A 346 -28.63 -10.22 6.45
CA GLY A 346 -28.06 -9.62 7.66
C GLY A 346 -28.30 -8.12 7.82
N TYR A 347 -28.85 -7.44 6.81
CA TYR A 347 -29.22 -6.03 6.92
C TYR A 347 -30.70 -5.84 7.26
N PRO A 348 -31.06 -4.85 8.09
CA PRO A 348 -32.45 -4.58 8.42
C PRO A 348 -33.21 -4.04 7.21
N THR A 349 -34.46 -4.48 7.07
CA THR A 349 -35.47 -3.82 6.24
C THR A 349 -36.31 -2.93 7.14
N LYS A 350 -36.45 -1.65 6.79
CA LYS A 350 -37.38 -0.76 7.49
C LYS A 350 -38.81 -0.94 6.99
#